data_AF-A0A7T7S1H2-F1
#
_entry.id   AF-A0A7T7S1H2-F1
#
_cell.length_a   1.000
_cell.length_b   1.000
_cell.length_c   1.000
_cell.angle_alpha   90.00
_cell.angle_beta   90.00
_cell.angle_gamma   90.00
#
_symmetry.space_group_name_H-M   'P 1'
#
loop_
_entity.id
_entity.type
_entity.pdbx_description
1 polymer ?
#
loop_
_entity_poly.entity_id
_entity_poly.type
_entity_poly.pdbx_seq_one_letter_code
_entity_poly.pdbx_strand_id
1 'polypeptide(L)'
;MKPETATSLVAHLPDHTPLCALTVPGTHDTMTSTCTHPYYRTQDLSLADQLAAGVRFLDLRLRRTMVAAHREWVSDVTAVSILATLRKHLRDHPRDFILARFQNANEAKDDFPAYGPALQALIRPNLDLFWVPEHASGRTLWPTVGQVRGKVVAFECSPPQLGLAVLDGQPWAAPWHQNPGILLQDDWDGPPVGSKLAQVRSLYQHTGDADRLVLNHVSATNGSLGTPGAYAERLNPQVRKLVSQEPGRGVLIFDFIDAGTIQAVWQANQQPAGVPGRR
;
A
#
# COMPACT_ATOMS: atom_id res chain seq x y z
N MET A 1 -8.22 -1.61 30.55
CA MET A 1 -8.23 -2.31 29.26
C MET A 1 -6.88 -2.12 28.60
N LYS A 2 -6.21 -3.19 28.16
CA LYS A 2 -5.03 -3.03 27.30
C LYS A 2 -5.50 -2.47 25.94
N PRO A 3 -4.78 -1.52 25.32
CA PRO A 3 -5.14 -1.06 23.99
C PRO A 3 -5.15 -2.24 23.03
N GLU A 4 -6.20 -2.34 22.20
CA GLU A 4 -6.32 -3.36 21.17
C GLU A 4 -5.21 -3.18 20.13
N THR A 5 -4.50 -4.25 19.77
CA THR A 5 -3.43 -4.20 18.77
C THR A 5 -4.02 -4.13 17.36
N ALA A 6 -3.30 -3.52 16.41
CA ALA A 6 -3.74 -3.47 15.02
C ALA A 6 -4.05 -4.86 14.44
N THR A 7 -3.23 -5.86 14.76
CA THR A 7 -3.47 -7.26 14.37
C THR A 7 -4.78 -7.83 14.93
N SER A 8 -5.15 -7.47 16.17
CA SER A 8 -6.46 -7.86 16.72
C SER A 8 -7.60 -7.19 15.93
N LEU A 9 -7.48 -5.90 15.62
CA LEU A 9 -8.50 -5.17 14.85
C LEU A 9 -8.74 -5.80 13.48
N VAL A 10 -7.67 -6.10 12.74
CA VAL A 10 -7.79 -6.72 11.41
C VAL A 10 -8.46 -8.10 11.49
N ALA A 11 -8.10 -8.91 12.48
CA ALA A 11 -8.68 -10.25 12.65
C ALA A 11 -10.19 -10.23 12.92
N HIS A 12 -10.70 -9.17 13.58
CA HIS A 12 -12.12 -9.02 13.92
C HIS A 12 -12.97 -8.33 12.85
N LEU A 13 -12.38 -7.84 11.75
CA LEU A 13 -13.15 -7.31 10.62
C LEU A 13 -14.15 -8.37 10.12
N PRO A 14 -15.42 -8.02 9.84
CA PRO A 14 -16.36 -8.96 9.25
C PRO A 14 -15.91 -9.43 7.87
N ASP A 15 -16.06 -10.73 7.58
CA ASP A 15 -15.58 -11.30 6.33
C ASP A 15 -16.33 -10.78 5.09
N HIS A 16 -17.56 -10.26 5.26
CA HIS A 16 -18.33 -9.64 4.18
C HIS A 16 -17.95 -8.17 3.91
N THR A 17 -17.07 -7.56 4.72
CA THR A 17 -16.66 -6.17 4.53
C THR A 17 -15.92 -6.03 3.19
N PRO A 18 -16.35 -5.15 2.27
CA PRO A 18 -15.62 -4.90 1.03
C PRO A 18 -14.24 -4.30 1.33
N LEU A 19 -13.18 -4.77 0.64
CA LEU A 19 -11.83 -4.20 0.81
C LEU A 19 -11.83 -2.69 0.51
N CYS A 20 -12.58 -2.26 -0.50
CA CYS A 20 -12.74 -0.86 -0.88
C CYS A 20 -13.38 0.02 0.20
N ALA A 21 -14.05 -0.54 1.19
CA ALA A 21 -14.70 0.20 2.27
C ALA A 21 -13.76 0.48 3.45
N LEU A 22 -12.61 -0.19 3.52
CA LEU A 22 -11.68 -0.05 4.64
C LEU A 22 -10.82 1.21 4.52
N THR A 23 -10.42 1.75 5.67
CA THR A 23 -9.24 2.62 5.78
C THR A 23 -8.04 1.79 6.24
N VAL A 24 -6.96 1.79 5.46
CA VAL A 24 -5.81 0.90 5.67
C VAL A 24 -4.51 1.70 5.74
N PRO A 25 -3.65 1.50 6.76
CA PRO A 25 -2.35 2.16 6.82
C PRO A 25 -1.35 1.46 5.89
N GLY A 26 -0.64 2.26 5.11
CA GLY A 26 0.36 1.83 4.14
C GLY A 26 1.66 2.61 4.22
N THR A 27 2.71 2.06 3.61
CA THR A 27 4.05 2.64 3.57
C THR A 27 4.56 2.81 2.15
N HIS A 28 5.03 4.02 1.84
CA HIS A 28 5.70 4.35 0.58
C HIS A 28 7.17 3.93 0.64
N ASP A 29 7.71 3.36 -0.45
CA ASP A 29 9.07 2.82 -0.52
C ASP A 29 9.42 1.98 0.72
N THR A 30 8.64 0.92 0.94
CA THR A 30 8.58 0.14 2.20
C THR A 30 9.95 -0.36 2.69
N MET A 31 10.87 -0.63 1.76
CA MET A 31 12.12 -1.33 2.02
C MET A 31 13.32 -0.39 2.28
N THR A 32 13.10 0.88 2.65
CA THR A 32 14.18 1.87 2.79
C THR A 32 14.69 2.06 4.23
N SER A 33 14.29 1.24 5.20
CA SER A 33 14.66 1.46 6.61
C SER A 33 16.14 1.38 6.93
N THR A 34 16.92 0.64 6.13
CA THR A 34 18.38 0.59 6.24
C THR A 34 19.09 1.67 5.41
N CYS A 35 18.35 2.47 4.63
CA CYS A 35 18.91 3.58 3.89
C CYS A 35 19.29 4.73 4.82
N THR A 36 20.51 5.24 4.71
CA THR A 36 20.98 6.39 5.50
C THR A 36 20.86 7.72 4.76
N HIS A 37 20.57 7.69 3.45
CA HIS A 37 20.49 8.90 2.64
C HIS A 37 19.12 9.60 2.85
N PRO A 38 19.09 10.85 3.35
CA PRO A 38 17.85 11.50 3.79
C PRO A 38 16.83 11.73 2.66
N TYR A 39 17.29 11.80 1.41
CA TYR A 39 16.41 11.97 0.25
C TYR A 39 15.79 10.64 -0.24
N TYR A 40 16.40 9.50 0.10
CA TYR A 40 15.95 8.17 -0.34
C TYR A 40 15.24 7.40 0.77
N ARG A 41 15.58 7.69 2.03
CA ARG A 41 14.98 7.05 3.20
C ARG A 41 13.55 7.56 3.39
N THR A 42 12.62 6.62 3.54
CA THR A 42 11.20 6.90 3.78
C THR A 42 10.64 6.16 4.98
N GLN A 43 11.35 5.15 5.51
CA GLN A 43 10.90 4.33 6.63
C GLN A 43 11.98 4.20 7.71
N ASP A 44 11.55 3.91 8.94
CA ASP A 44 12.44 3.56 10.05
C ASP A 44 12.35 2.09 10.45
N LEU A 45 11.18 1.48 10.21
CA LEU A 45 10.87 0.13 10.64
C LEU A 45 11.27 -0.89 9.57
N SER A 46 11.76 -2.06 10.00
CA SER A 46 11.93 -3.21 9.09
C SER A 46 10.57 -3.67 8.56
N LEU A 47 10.55 -4.46 7.47
CA LEU A 47 9.29 -5.01 6.96
C LEU A 47 8.52 -5.79 8.03
N ALA A 48 9.22 -6.60 8.83
CA ALA A 48 8.59 -7.37 9.91
C ALA A 48 7.99 -6.45 10.99
N ASP A 49 8.70 -5.38 11.35
CA ASP A 49 8.22 -4.42 12.35
C ASP A 49 7.04 -3.58 11.83
N GLN A 50 7.04 -3.20 10.54
CA GLN A 50 5.91 -2.53 9.91
C GLN A 50 4.64 -3.41 9.96
N LEU A 51 4.78 -4.68 9.61
CA LEU A 51 3.68 -5.65 9.69
C LEU A 51 3.21 -5.88 11.14
N ALA A 52 4.15 -6.00 12.10
CA ALA A 52 3.82 -6.15 13.51
C ALA A 52 3.11 -4.89 14.07
N ALA A 53 3.50 -3.70 13.62
CA ALA A 53 2.88 -2.44 14.02
C ALA A 53 1.48 -2.26 13.45
N GLY A 54 1.16 -2.89 12.31
CA GLY A 54 -0.18 -2.88 11.71
C GLY A 54 -0.25 -2.33 10.28
N VAL A 55 0.88 -2.06 9.62
CA VAL A 55 0.90 -1.68 8.20
C VAL A 55 0.37 -2.83 7.36
N ARG A 56 -0.55 -2.57 6.42
CA ARG A 56 -1.12 -3.59 5.52
C ARG A 56 -1.13 -3.20 4.06
N PHE A 57 -0.52 -2.07 3.68
CA PHE A 57 -0.14 -1.80 2.30
C PHE A 57 1.36 -1.53 2.21
N LEU A 58 2.01 -2.20 1.25
CA LEU A 58 3.46 -2.14 1.05
C LEU A 58 3.77 -1.71 -0.38
N ASP A 59 4.53 -0.62 -0.55
CA ASP A 59 5.15 -0.25 -1.83
C ASP A 59 6.53 -0.91 -1.97
N LEU A 60 6.61 -2.01 -2.74
CA LEU A 60 7.81 -2.82 -2.95
C LEU A 60 8.44 -2.49 -4.31
N ARG A 61 9.60 -1.82 -4.27
CA ARG A 61 10.37 -1.47 -5.46
C ARG A 61 11.60 -2.35 -5.60
N LEU A 62 11.72 -3.03 -6.73
CA LEU A 62 12.74 -4.06 -6.98
C LEU A 62 13.55 -3.72 -8.24
N ARG A 63 14.87 -3.93 -8.21
CA ARG A 63 15.70 -3.96 -9.43
C ARG A 63 15.47 -5.26 -10.20
N ARG A 64 15.90 -5.34 -11.46
CA ARG A 64 15.91 -6.59 -12.26
C ARG A 64 16.61 -7.79 -11.58
N THR A 65 17.49 -7.53 -10.61
CA THR A 65 18.14 -8.55 -9.77
C THR A 65 17.26 -9.08 -8.63
N MET A 66 16.00 -8.64 -8.52
CA MET A 66 15.06 -8.96 -7.44
C MET A 66 15.57 -8.57 -6.05
N VAL A 67 16.26 -7.43 -5.99
CA VAL A 67 16.71 -6.79 -4.75
C VAL A 67 15.96 -5.48 -4.58
N ALA A 68 15.53 -5.18 -3.35
CA ALA A 68 14.85 -3.94 -3.03
C ALA A 68 15.74 -2.73 -3.27
N ALA A 69 15.17 -1.66 -3.82
CA ALA A 69 15.91 -0.45 -4.12
C ALA A 69 14.97 0.76 -4.19
N HIS A 70 15.53 1.95 -3.97
CA HIS A 70 14.82 3.21 -4.19
C HIS A 70 15.80 4.22 -4.78
N ARG A 71 15.46 4.72 -5.98
CA ARG A 71 16.38 5.52 -6.81
C ARG A 71 17.72 4.81 -6.95
N GLU A 72 18.85 5.51 -6.81
CA GLU A 72 20.19 4.93 -6.91
C GLU A 72 20.56 4.02 -5.73
N TRP A 73 19.84 4.08 -4.60
CA TRP A 73 20.11 3.22 -3.46
C TRP A 73 19.57 1.81 -3.67
N VAL A 74 20.43 0.81 -3.42
CA VAL A 74 20.09 -0.61 -3.48
C VAL A 74 20.30 -1.20 -2.08
N SER A 75 19.27 -1.89 -1.59
CA SER A 75 19.28 -2.60 -0.31
C SER A 75 20.06 -3.93 -0.42
N ASP A 76 20.24 -4.60 0.71
CA ASP A 76 20.64 -6.01 0.79
C ASP A 76 19.41 -6.95 0.88
N VAL A 77 18.20 -6.41 1.00
CA VAL A 77 16.98 -7.21 1.13
C VAL A 77 16.49 -7.73 -0.22
N THR A 78 16.45 -9.05 -0.35
CA THR A 78 15.98 -9.74 -1.57
C THR A 78 14.45 -9.88 -1.60
N ALA A 79 13.88 -9.97 -2.79
CA ALA A 79 12.46 -10.24 -2.97
C ALA A 79 12.05 -11.61 -2.41
N VAL A 80 12.94 -12.60 -2.45
CA VAL A 80 12.72 -13.91 -1.82
C VAL A 80 12.53 -13.76 -0.29
N SER A 81 13.40 -12.99 0.38
CA SER A 81 13.25 -12.71 1.82
C SER A 81 12.01 -11.89 2.14
N ILE A 82 11.59 -10.98 1.25
CA ILE A 82 10.35 -10.22 1.38
C ILE A 82 9.16 -11.19 1.37
N LEU A 83 9.03 -12.03 0.33
CA LEU A 83 7.94 -13.01 0.23
C LEU A 83 7.93 -14.00 1.41
N ALA A 84 9.10 -14.43 1.87
CA ALA A 84 9.21 -15.28 3.06
C ALA A 84 8.66 -14.59 4.32
N THR A 85 8.92 -13.28 4.48
CA THR A 85 8.40 -12.47 5.59
C THR A 85 6.88 -12.31 5.51
N LEU A 86 6.34 -11.97 4.32
CA LEU A 86 4.89 -11.87 4.12
C LEU A 86 4.19 -13.19 4.43
N ARG A 87 4.73 -14.30 3.91
CA ARG A 87 4.20 -15.64 4.15
C ARG A 87 4.25 -16.01 5.63
N LYS A 88 5.35 -15.68 6.33
CA LYS A 88 5.44 -15.91 7.78
C LYS A 88 4.35 -15.14 8.53
N HIS A 89 4.19 -13.86 8.24
CA HIS A 89 3.15 -13.03 8.86
C HIS A 89 1.75 -13.62 8.66
N LEU A 90 1.40 -13.98 7.43
CA LEU A 90 0.08 -14.55 7.11
C LEU A 90 -0.14 -15.95 7.68
N ARG A 91 0.92 -16.75 7.89
CA ARG A 91 0.81 -18.03 8.62
C ARG A 91 0.57 -17.81 10.11
N ASP A 92 1.27 -16.86 10.72
CA ASP A 92 1.15 -16.55 12.14
C ASP A 92 -0.17 -15.81 12.44
N HIS A 93 -0.73 -15.13 11.43
CA HIS A 93 -1.98 -14.38 11.48
C HIS A 93 -2.88 -14.75 10.28
N PRO A 94 -3.52 -15.94 10.27
CA PRO A 94 -4.28 -16.44 9.11
C PRO A 94 -5.55 -15.64 8.79
N ARG A 95 -6.04 -14.85 9.75
CA ARG A 95 -7.13 -13.89 9.53
C ARG A 95 -6.62 -12.54 9.03
N ASP A 96 -5.36 -12.40 8.67
CA ASP A 96 -4.82 -11.15 8.14
C ASP A 96 -4.82 -11.14 6.60
N PHE A 97 -4.53 -9.99 5.99
CA PHE A 97 -4.34 -9.84 4.55
C PHE A 97 -3.34 -8.72 4.29
N ILE A 98 -2.63 -8.74 3.16
CA ILE A 98 -1.62 -7.71 2.84
C ILE A 98 -1.88 -7.19 1.43
N LEU A 99 -1.84 -5.88 1.24
CA LEU A 99 -1.78 -5.24 -0.07
C LEU A 99 -0.30 -4.97 -0.40
N ALA A 100 0.14 -5.31 -1.62
CA ALA A 100 1.54 -5.12 -2.00
C ALA A 100 1.66 -4.66 -3.46
N ARG A 101 2.21 -3.47 -3.68
CA ARG A 101 2.59 -2.98 -5.00
C ARG A 101 3.99 -3.47 -5.34
N PHE A 102 4.16 -4.08 -6.50
CA PHE A 102 5.44 -4.46 -7.08
C PHE A 102 5.78 -3.51 -8.22
N GLN A 103 6.92 -2.86 -8.13
CA GLN A 103 7.37 -1.88 -9.12
C GLN A 103 8.85 -2.08 -9.46
N ASN A 104 9.18 -1.92 -10.74
CA ASN A 104 10.58 -1.83 -11.16
C ASN A 104 11.21 -0.55 -10.59
N ALA A 105 12.25 -0.68 -9.77
CA ALA A 105 12.96 0.43 -9.14
C ALA A 105 13.89 1.20 -10.09
N ASN A 106 14.13 0.70 -11.31
CA ASN A 106 14.93 1.43 -12.29
C ASN A 106 14.21 2.69 -12.77
N GLU A 107 14.76 3.87 -12.47
CA GLU A 107 14.15 5.16 -12.80
C GLU A 107 14.05 5.40 -14.31
N ALA A 108 15.03 4.92 -15.08
CA ALA A 108 14.99 5.00 -16.55
C ALA A 108 13.91 4.11 -17.18
N LYS A 109 13.43 3.10 -16.44
CA LYS A 109 12.37 2.15 -16.87
C LYS A 109 12.69 1.45 -18.21
N ASP A 110 13.96 1.26 -18.51
CA ASP A 110 14.49 0.73 -19.78
C ASP A 110 14.98 -0.73 -19.69
N ASP A 111 14.86 -1.38 -18.52
CA ASP A 111 15.32 -2.75 -18.26
C ASP A 111 14.19 -3.77 -18.09
N PHE A 112 12.97 -3.45 -18.51
CA PHE A 112 11.82 -4.37 -18.48
C PHE A 112 12.06 -5.74 -19.14
N PRO A 113 12.81 -5.86 -20.26
CA PRO A 113 13.12 -7.17 -20.85
C PRO A 113 13.88 -8.11 -19.91
N ALA A 114 14.64 -7.57 -18.94
CA ALA A 114 15.31 -8.36 -17.90
C ALA A 114 14.47 -8.46 -16.61
N TYR A 115 13.84 -7.36 -16.20
CA TYR A 115 13.01 -7.30 -14.99
C TYR A 115 11.78 -8.23 -15.08
N GLY A 116 11.09 -8.27 -16.21
CA GLY A 116 9.85 -9.04 -16.39
C GLY A 116 10.03 -10.54 -16.16
N PRO A 117 10.94 -11.22 -16.89
CA PRO A 117 11.23 -12.63 -16.67
C PRO A 117 11.71 -12.94 -15.24
N ALA A 118 12.52 -12.05 -14.65
CA ALA A 118 12.99 -12.22 -13.27
C ALA A 118 11.85 -12.14 -12.25
N LEU A 119 10.93 -11.18 -12.42
CA LEU A 119 9.73 -11.07 -11.59
C LEU A 119 8.84 -12.31 -11.76
N GLN A 120 8.58 -12.75 -12.99
CA GLN A 120 7.77 -13.94 -13.23
C GLN A 120 8.40 -15.20 -12.63
N ALA A 121 9.72 -15.37 -12.71
CA ALA A 121 10.44 -16.48 -12.10
C ALA A 121 10.33 -16.47 -10.56
N LEU A 122 10.32 -15.29 -9.94
CA LEU A 122 10.10 -15.12 -8.50
C LEU A 122 8.66 -15.47 -8.09
N ILE A 123 7.67 -15.01 -8.86
CA ILE A 123 6.24 -15.14 -8.51
C ILE A 123 5.70 -16.55 -8.77
N ARG A 124 6.11 -17.21 -9.86
CA ARG A 124 5.64 -18.54 -10.27
C ARG A 124 5.60 -19.58 -9.13
N PRO A 125 6.65 -19.80 -8.33
CA PRO A 125 6.61 -20.75 -7.21
C PRO A 125 5.84 -20.24 -5.98
N ASN A 126 5.37 -19.00 -5.99
CA ASN A 126 4.68 -18.33 -4.87
C ASN A 126 3.24 -17.93 -5.21
N LEU A 127 2.67 -18.41 -6.32
CA LEU A 127 1.30 -18.07 -6.73
C LEU A 127 0.26 -18.33 -5.62
N ASP A 128 0.49 -19.34 -4.78
CA ASP A 128 -0.38 -19.68 -3.67
C ASP A 128 -0.46 -18.60 -2.58
N LEU A 129 0.50 -17.67 -2.51
CA LEU A 129 0.50 -16.55 -1.59
C LEU A 129 -0.47 -15.44 -2.00
N PHE A 130 -0.77 -15.33 -3.30
CA PHE A 130 -1.50 -14.20 -3.86
C PHE A 130 -3.00 -14.51 -4.00
N TRP A 131 -3.82 -13.47 -3.85
CA TRP A 131 -5.21 -13.50 -4.29
C TRP A 131 -5.24 -13.35 -5.81
N VAL A 132 -6.10 -14.13 -6.48
CA VAL A 132 -6.26 -14.13 -7.93
C VAL A 132 -7.27 -13.04 -8.33
N PRO A 133 -6.86 -11.99 -9.06
CA PRO A 133 -7.77 -10.91 -9.42
C PRO A 133 -8.86 -11.32 -10.40
N GLU A 134 -10.09 -10.97 -10.08
CA GLU A 134 -11.23 -11.07 -10.98
C GLU A 134 -11.46 -9.76 -11.72
N HIS A 135 -11.93 -9.83 -12.96
CA HIS A 135 -12.18 -8.65 -13.79
C HIS A 135 -13.57 -8.70 -14.42
N ALA A 136 -14.25 -7.56 -14.41
CA ALA A 136 -15.48 -7.35 -15.17
C ALA A 136 -15.46 -5.98 -15.84
N SER A 137 -15.86 -5.94 -17.11
CA SER A 137 -15.93 -4.70 -17.91
C SER A 137 -14.64 -3.86 -17.85
N GLY A 138 -13.48 -4.53 -17.90
CA GLY A 138 -12.16 -3.87 -17.87
C GLY A 138 -11.72 -3.33 -16.51
N ARG A 139 -12.44 -3.66 -15.42
CA ARG A 139 -12.12 -3.22 -14.05
C ARG A 139 -11.80 -4.42 -13.17
N THR A 140 -10.86 -4.26 -12.24
CA THR A 140 -10.67 -5.23 -11.16
C THR A 140 -11.88 -5.22 -10.23
N LEU A 141 -12.44 -6.39 -9.97
CA LEU A 141 -13.45 -6.60 -8.94
C LEU A 141 -12.74 -6.82 -7.62
N TRP A 142 -12.75 -5.79 -6.76
CA TRP A 142 -12.06 -5.88 -5.49
C TRP A 142 -12.78 -6.83 -4.51
N PRO A 143 -12.02 -7.65 -3.78
CA PRO A 143 -12.58 -8.70 -2.95
C PRO A 143 -13.16 -8.14 -1.65
N THR A 144 -13.93 -8.97 -0.96
CA THR A 144 -14.24 -8.80 0.46
C THR A 144 -13.06 -9.26 1.32
N VAL A 145 -13.04 -8.83 2.57
CA VAL A 145 -12.04 -9.23 3.57
C VAL A 145 -11.95 -10.76 3.70
N GLY A 146 -13.08 -11.47 3.69
CA GLY A 146 -13.13 -12.93 3.78
C GLY A 146 -12.42 -13.63 2.63
N GLN A 147 -12.49 -13.08 1.42
CA GLN A 147 -11.87 -13.65 0.21
C GLN A 147 -10.35 -13.47 0.19
N VAL A 148 -9.79 -12.57 0.99
CA VAL A 148 -8.34 -12.28 1.02
C VAL A 148 -7.64 -12.68 2.31
N ARG A 149 -8.35 -13.34 3.25
CA ARG A 149 -7.72 -13.87 4.46
C ARG A 149 -6.57 -14.81 4.10
N GLY A 150 -5.41 -14.59 4.72
CA GLY A 150 -4.19 -15.36 4.49
C GLY A 150 -3.53 -15.10 3.13
N LYS A 151 -3.92 -14.03 2.41
CA LYS A 151 -3.44 -13.74 1.05
C LYS A 151 -2.82 -12.35 0.91
N VAL A 152 -2.01 -12.21 -0.13
CA VAL A 152 -1.52 -10.93 -0.64
C VAL A 152 -2.37 -10.48 -1.82
N VAL A 153 -2.98 -9.30 -1.74
CA VAL A 153 -3.59 -8.58 -2.86
C VAL A 153 -2.48 -7.78 -3.55
N ALA A 154 -1.95 -8.32 -4.64
CA ALA A 154 -0.82 -7.70 -5.33
C ALA A 154 -1.25 -6.70 -6.41
N PHE A 155 -0.40 -5.69 -6.63
CA PHE A 155 -0.48 -4.76 -7.75
C PHE A 155 0.81 -4.84 -8.56
N GLU A 156 0.72 -4.93 -9.88
CA GLU A 156 1.89 -4.89 -10.77
C GLU A 156 1.93 -3.52 -11.46
N CYS A 157 3.08 -2.84 -11.35
CA CYS A 157 3.24 -1.44 -11.72
C CYS A 157 3.97 -1.20 -13.05
N SER A 158 4.13 -2.21 -13.88
CA SER A 158 4.64 -2.03 -15.24
C SER A 158 3.54 -1.51 -16.18
N PRO A 159 3.92 -0.94 -17.34
CA PRO A 159 2.96 -0.63 -18.40
C PRO A 159 2.11 -1.87 -18.73
N PRO A 160 0.75 -1.79 -18.76
CA PRO A 160 -0.11 -2.94 -18.95
C PRO A 160 0.17 -3.75 -20.22
N GLN A 161 0.74 -3.10 -21.25
CA GLN A 161 1.13 -3.70 -22.52
C GLN A 161 2.21 -4.77 -22.37
N LEU A 162 2.99 -4.75 -21.29
CA LEU A 162 4.00 -5.76 -20.99
C LEU A 162 3.40 -7.05 -20.40
N GLY A 163 2.14 -7.03 -19.96
CA GLY A 163 1.43 -8.22 -19.47
C GLY A 163 2.02 -8.84 -18.21
N LEU A 164 2.85 -8.13 -17.44
CA LEU A 164 3.57 -8.71 -16.29
C LEU A 164 2.66 -9.10 -15.13
N ALA A 165 1.43 -8.60 -15.08
CA ALA A 165 0.41 -8.98 -14.10
C ALA A 165 -0.19 -10.39 -14.33
N VAL A 166 0.08 -11.01 -15.48
CA VAL A 166 -0.42 -12.34 -15.86
C VAL A 166 0.74 -13.32 -15.97
N LEU A 167 0.55 -14.51 -15.39
CA LEU A 167 1.50 -15.61 -15.42
C LEU A 167 0.75 -16.90 -15.78
N ASP A 168 1.21 -17.59 -16.82
CA ASP A 168 0.58 -18.82 -17.35
C ASP A 168 -0.93 -18.67 -17.65
N GLY A 169 -1.34 -17.50 -18.16
CA GLY A 169 -2.74 -17.21 -18.48
C GLY A 169 -3.63 -16.91 -17.28
N GLN A 170 -3.08 -16.82 -16.07
CA GLN A 170 -3.80 -16.44 -14.86
C GLN A 170 -3.25 -15.13 -14.27
N PRO A 171 -4.11 -14.20 -13.81
CA PRO A 171 -3.63 -13.00 -13.15
C PRO A 171 -3.11 -13.34 -11.75
N TRP A 172 -1.96 -12.78 -11.37
CA TRP A 172 -1.42 -12.89 -10.00
C TRP A 172 -1.47 -11.55 -9.25
N ALA A 173 -1.68 -10.46 -9.98
CA ALA A 173 -1.76 -9.10 -9.46
C ALA A 173 -2.73 -8.26 -10.30
N ALA A 174 -3.33 -7.23 -9.69
CA ALA A 174 -4.08 -6.23 -10.42
C ALA A 174 -3.12 -5.27 -11.14
N PRO A 175 -3.41 -4.80 -12.36
CA PRO A 175 -2.62 -3.74 -12.97
C PRO A 175 -2.76 -2.46 -12.12
N TRP A 176 -1.64 -1.82 -11.81
CA TRP A 176 -1.63 -0.52 -11.11
C TRP A 176 -2.06 0.60 -12.06
N HIS A 177 -1.51 0.60 -13.27
CA HIS A 177 -1.79 1.61 -14.30
C HIS A 177 -3.00 1.22 -15.14
N GLN A 178 -3.76 2.22 -15.59
CA GLN A 178 -4.92 2.05 -16.46
C GLN A 178 -5.97 1.08 -15.88
N ASN A 179 -6.08 0.99 -14.56
CA ASN A 179 -7.10 0.21 -13.88
C ASN A 179 -8.24 1.12 -13.41
N PRO A 180 -9.40 1.12 -14.09
CA PRO A 180 -10.55 1.94 -13.69
C PRO A 180 -11.19 1.50 -12.35
N GLY A 181 -10.71 0.41 -11.75
CA GLY A 181 -11.02 0.01 -10.38
C GLY A 181 -10.21 0.77 -9.31
N ILE A 182 -9.26 1.63 -9.68
CA ILE A 182 -8.41 2.37 -8.73
C ILE A 182 -8.70 3.88 -8.82
N LEU A 183 -8.80 4.53 -7.67
CA LEU A 183 -8.71 5.99 -7.53
C LEU A 183 -7.37 6.31 -6.87
N LEU A 184 -6.50 7.05 -7.56
CA LEU A 184 -5.12 7.29 -7.14
C LEU A 184 -4.86 8.78 -6.93
N GLN A 185 -4.27 9.12 -5.78
CA GLN A 185 -3.62 10.40 -5.51
C GLN A 185 -2.13 10.13 -5.27
N ASP A 186 -1.27 10.75 -6.09
CA ASP A 186 0.18 10.58 -6.04
C ASP A 186 0.92 11.86 -6.49
N ASP A 187 0.47 13.01 -6.01
CA ASP A 187 1.18 14.30 -6.17
C ASP A 187 2.36 14.33 -5.20
N TRP A 188 3.53 13.88 -5.66
CA TRP A 188 4.73 13.69 -4.84
C TRP A 188 5.80 14.76 -5.08
N ASP A 189 5.79 15.44 -6.22
CA ASP A 189 6.90 16.27 -6.71
C ASP A 189 6.79 17.73 -6.24
N GLY A 190 7.23 17.98 -5.01
CA GLY A 190 7.31 19.30 -4.41
C GLY A 190 5.98 20.02 -4.15
N PRO A 191 4.85 19.35 -3.83
CA PRO A 191 3.60 20.05 -3.60
C PRO A 191 3.66 20.92 -2.34
N PRO A 192 3.00 22.08 -2.29
CA PRO A 192 2.84 22.80 -1.04
C PRO A 192 2.06 21.95 -0.02
N VAL A 193 2.60 21.78 1.20
CA VAL A 193 1.85 21.89 2.46
C VAL A 193 0.36 21.53 2.41
N GLY A 194 -0.43 22.60 2.43
CA GLY A 194 -1.88 22.56 2.41
C GLY A 194 -2.50 22.02 1.13
N SER A 195 -1.84 22.14 -0.03
CA SER A 195 -2.33 21.54 -1.28
C SER A 195 -2.31 20.01 -1.19
N LYS A 196 -1.17 19.44 -0.77
CA LYS A 196 -1.03 17.99 -0.57
C LYS A 196 -2.05 17.47 0.45
N LEU A 197 -2.20 18.15 1.58
CA LEU A 197 -3.19 17.78 2.59
C LEU A 197 -4.64 17.87 2.07
N ALA A 198 -4.96 18.90 1.27
CA ALA A 198 -6.29 19.06 0.68
C ALA A 198 -6.61 17.92 -0.31
N GLN A 199 -5.63 17.51 -1.12
CA GLN A 199 -5.77 16.35 -2.02
C GLN A 199 -5.95 15.05 -1.23
N VAL A 200 -5.15 14.82 -0.19
CA VAL A 200 -5.30 13.66 0.69
C VAL A 200 -6.70 13.62 1.31
N ARG A 201 -7.16 14.74 1.87
CA ARG A 201 -8.50 14.86 2.46
C ARG A 201 -9.59 14.58 1.41
N SER A 202 -9.49 15.20 0.25
CA SER A 202 -10.47 15.07 -0.83
C SER A 202 -10.68 13.61 -1.23
N LEU A 203 -9.57 12.88 -1.47
CA LEU A 203 -9.68 11.48 -1.88
C LEU A 203 -10.08 10.54 -0.72
N TYR A 204 -9.61 10.80 0.52
CA TYR A 204 -10.04 10.05 1.71
C TYR A 204 -11.55 10.15 1.96
N GLN A 205 -12.13 11.32 1.72
CA GLN A 205 -13.56 11.60 1.91
C GLN A 205 -14.39 11.40 0.62
N HIS A 206 -13.82 10.81 -0.44
CA HIS A 206 -14.51 10.63 -1.72
C HIS A 206 -15.78 9.79 -1.56
N THR A 207 -16.93 10.39 -1.90
CA THR A 207 -18.23 9.73 -1.91
C THR A 207 -18.55 9.22 -3.32
N GLY A 208 -19.13 8.03 -3.41
CA GLY A 208 -19.34 7.34 -4.68
C GLY A 208 -18.18 6.40 -5.02
N ASP A 209 -18.29 5.72 -6.16
CA ASP A 209 -17.31 4.72 -6.62
C ASP A 209 -16.94 3.69 -5.53
N ALA A 210 -17.91 3.26 -4.73
CA ALA A 210 -17.68 2.39 -3.56
C ALA A 210 -17.01 1.05 -3.92
N ASP A 211 -17.10 0.67 -5.19
CA ASP A 211 -16.47 -0.49 -5.80
C ASP A 211 -15.02 -0.23 -6.25
N ARG A 212 -14.48 0.99 -6.13
CA ARG A 212 -13.08 1.33 -6.45
C ARG A 212 -12.21 1.41 -5.21
N LEU A 213 -10.98 0.92 -5.33
CA LEU A 213 -9.98 1.02 -4.29
C LEU A 213 -9.32 2.40 -4.32
N VAL A 214 -9.35 3.09 -3.20
CA VAL A 214 -8.68 4.38 -3.01
C VAL A 214 -7.23 4.13 -2.56
N LEU A 215 -6.28 4.69 -3.29
CA LEU A 215 -4.85 4.66 -2.99
C LEU A 215 -4.35 6.11 -2.89
N ASN A 216 -3.99 6.54 -1.68
CA ASN A 216 -3.83 7.95 -1.37
C ASN A 216 -2.48 8.20 -0.70
N HIS A 217 -1.53 8.74 -1.47
CA HIS A 217 -0.18 9.00 -0.97
C HIS A 217 -0.17 10.24 -0.09
N VAL A 218 0.16 10.05 1.18
CA VAL A 218 0.52 11.16 2.08
C VAL A 218 1.97 11.58 1.81
N SER A 219 2.82 10.64 1.37
CA SER A 219 4.22 10.87 1.00
C SER A 219 4.40 11.92 -0.10
N ALA A 220 5.53 12.64 -0.02
CA ALA A 220 6.00 13.60 -1.00
C ALA A 220 7.49 13.90 -0.77
N THR A 221 8.17 14.46 -1.77
CA THR A 221 9.56 14.94 -1.68
C THR A 221 9.72 16.22 -2.51
N ASN A 222 10.95 16.70 -2.71
CA ASN A 222 11.26 17.90 -3.49
C ASN A 222 10.62 19.19 -2.93
N GLY A 223 10.48 20.21 -3.78
CA GLY A 223 9.93 21.51 -3.41
C GLY A 223 10.73 22.20 -2.30
N SER A 224 10.07 23.08 -1.55
CA SER A 224 10.70 23.84 -0.46
C SER A 224 11.09 22.99 0.74
N LEU A 225 10.58 21.75 0.85
CA LEU A 225 10.88 20.86 1.98
C LEU A 225 12.03 19.91 1.69
N GLY A 226 12.26 19.61 0.41
CA GLY A 226 13.42 18.89 -0.11
C GLY A 226 13.47 17.40 0.20
N THR A 227 12.92 16.93 1.33
CA THR A 227 13.07 15.54 1.79
C THR A 227 11.74 14.90 2.20
N PRO A 228 11.61 13.57 2.08
CA PRO A 228 10.46 12.82 2.59
C PRO A 228 10.19 13.04 4.08
N GLY A 229 11.25 13.06 4.90
CA GLY A 229 11.14 13.28 6.35
C GLY A 229 10.48 14.62 6.69
N ALA A 230 10.88 15.69 6.00
CA ALA A 230 10.30 17.02 6.23
C ALA A 230 8.81 17.11 5.85
N TYR A 231 8.37 16.36 4.84
CA TYR A 231 6.94 16.23 4.52
C TYR A 231 6.19 15.42 5.58
N ALA A 232 6.72 14.26 5.96
CA ALA A 232 6.11 13.36 6.95
C ALA A 232 5.88 14.06 8.30
N GLU A 233 6.87 14.81 8.80
CA GLU A 233 6.77 15.58 10.04
C GLU A 233 5.58 16.56 10.06
N ARG A 234 5.20 17.07 8.88
CA ARG A 234 4.14 18.08 8.73
C ARG A 234 2.80 17.46 8.38
N LEU A 235 2.79 16.43 7.54
CA LEU A 235 1.57 15.80 7.03
C LEU A 235 1.02 14.73 7.97
N ASN A 236 1.86 13.85 8.53
CA ASN A 236 1.39 12.70 9.32
C ASN A 236 0.52 13.11 10.51
N PRO A 237 0.89 14.12 11.34
CA PRO A 237 0.02 14.56 12.44
C PRO A 237 -1.32 15.12 11.97
N GLN A 238 -1.35 15.81 10.82
CA GLN A 238 -2.57 16.39 10.26
C GLN A 238 -3.50 15.32 9.69
N VAL A 239 -2.94 14.31 9.01
CA VAL A 239 -3.72 13.16 8.51
C VAL A 239 -4.20 12.29 9.67
N ARG A 240 -3.38 12.06 10.71
CA ARG A 240 -3.82 11.38 11.94
C ARG A 240 -5.01 12.09 12.58
N LYS A 241 -4.98 13.42 12.67
CA LYS A 241 -6.10 14.22 13.15
C LYS A 241 -7.33 14.06 12.25
N LEU A 242 -7.15 14.12 10.92
CA LEU A 242 -8.22 13.94 9.94
C LEU A 242 -8.95 12.60 10.13
N VAL A 243 -8.23 11.47 10.12
CA VAL A 243 -8.85 10.14 10.21
C VAL A 243 -9.50 9.86 11.56
N SER A 244 -9.08 10.57 12.61
CA SER A 244 -9.68 10.45 13.94
C SER A 244 -11.00 11.23 14.06
N GLN A 245 -11.22 12.23 13.21
CA GLN A 245 -12.34 13.18 13.32
C GLN A 245 -13.37 13.03 12.22
N GLU A 246 -12.96 12.53 11.06
CA GLU A 246 -13.77 12.51 9.85
C GLU A 246 -13.84 11.09 9.27
N PRO A 247 -15.02 10.62 8.83
CA PRO A 247 -15.14 9.35 8.16
C PRO A 247 -14.51 9.41 6.76
N GLY A 248 -14.03 8.26 6.29
CA GLY A 248 -13.47 8.09 4.96
C GLY A 248 -13.09 6.65 4.70
N ARG A 249 -12.36 6.42 3.59
CA ARG A 249 -11.89 5.09 3.20
C ARG A 249 -10.61 5.18 2.37
N GLY A 250 -10.01 4.01 2.15
CA GLY A 250 -8.87 3.82 1.28
C GLY A 250 -7.57 3.54 2.01
N VAL A 251 -6.57 3.21 1.23
CA VAL A 251 -5.20 3.08 1.71
C VAL A 251 -4.58 4.47 1.83
N LEU A 252 -4.07 4.79 3.01
CA LEU A 252 -3.27 5.99 3.26
C LEU A 252 -1.80 5.59 3.31
N ILE A 253 -1.00 6.09 2.37
CA ILE A 253 0.37 5.61 2.11
C ILE A 253 1.37 6.66 2.58
N PHE A 254 2.12 6.35 3.63
CA PHE A 254 2.93 7.31 4.37
C PHE A 254 4.44 7.06 4.23
N ASP A 255 5.22 8.14 4.41
CA ASP A 255 6.61 8.06 4.87
C ASP A 255 6.64 8.18 6.40
N PHE A 256 7.53 7.45 7.07
CA PHE A 256 7.79 7.51 8.52
C PHE A 256 6.53 7.41 9.38
N ILE A 257 5.65 6.46 9.06
CA ILE A 257 4.42 6.25 9.83
C ILE A 257 4.72 5.70 11.23
N ASP A 258 4.12 6.31 12.25
CA ASP A 258 4.27 5.88 13.64
C ASP A 258 3.11 4.98 14.11
N ALA A 259 3.31 4.30 15.24
CA ALA A 259 2.30 3.41 15.83
C ALA A 259 0.97 4.14 16.15
N GLY A 260 1.04 5.40 16.56
CA GLY A 260 -0.15 6.19 16.88
C GLY A 260 -1.01 6.52 15.65
N THR A 261 -0.37 6.76 14.51
CA THR A 261 -1.02 6.98 13.22
C THR A 261 -1.58 5.67 12.68
N ILE A 262 -0.83 4.57 12.74
CA ILE A 262 -1.32 3.23 12.36
C ILE A 262 -2.60 2.87 13.14
N GLN A 263 -2.59 3.07 14.45
CA GLN A 263 -3.75 2.81 15.30
C GLN A 263 -4.95 3.69 14.92
N ALA A 264 -4.73 4.99 14.72
CA ALA A 264 -5.81 5.92 14.33
C ALA A 264 -6.45 5.54 12.99
N VAL A 265 -5.64 5.14 12.01
CA VAL A 265 -6.12 4.69 10.70
C VAL A 265 -6.97 3.43 10.83
N TRP A 266 -6.56 2.45 11.64
CA TRP A 266 -7.38 1.26 11.86
C TRP A 266 -8.68 1.56 12.62
N GLN A 267 -8.63 2.44 13.62
CA GLN A 267 -9.80 2.86 14.39
C GLN A 267 -10.84 3.61 13.54
N ALA A 268 -10.45 4.24 12.43
CA ALA A 268 -11.39 4.86 11.51
C ALA A 268 -12.42 3.85 10.95
N ASN A 269 -12.08 2.55 10.87
CA ASN A 269 -13.01 1.49 10.44
C ASN A 269 -14.08 1.14 11.48
N GLN A 270 -13.93 1.58 12.73
CA GLN A 270 -14.89 1.34 13.81
C GLN A 270 -15.87 2.52 13.97
N GLN A 271 -15.63 3.64 13.31
CA GLN A 271 -16.54 4.78 13.38
C GLN A 271 -17.82 4.43 12.62
N PRO A 272 -19.01 4.58 13.21
CA PRO A 272 -20.25 4.39 12.47
C PRO A 272 -20.23 5.34 11.28
N ALA A 273 -20.54 4.84 10.07
CA ALA A 273 -20.80 5.69 8.92
C ALA A 273 -21.82 6.74 9.36
N GLY A 274 -21.40 8.01 9.40
CA GLY A 274 -22.23 9.09 9.90
C GLY A 274 -23.60 9.02 9.23
N VAL A 275 -24.66 8.81 10.02
CA VAL A 275 -26.03 8.94 9.53
C VAL A 275 -26.11 10.35 8.95
N PRO A 276 -26.45 10.52 7.66
CA PRO A 276 -26.65 11.85 7.10
C PRO A 276 -27.77 12.51 7.88
N GLY A 277 -27.40 13.45 8.74
CA GLY A 277 -28.33 14.21 9.55
C GLY A 277 -29.25 14.99 8.62
N ARG A 278 -30.54 14.68 8.67
CA ARG A 278 -31.60 15.59 8.27
C ARG A 278 -31.31 16.96 8.92
N ARG A 279 -31.03 17.95 8.09
CA ARG A 279 -31.36 19.35 8.36
C ARG A 279 -32.02 19.91 7.12
#